data_AF-A0A946ZEU2-F1
#
_entry.id   AF-A0A946ZEU2-F1
#
_cell.length_a   1.000
_cell.length_b   1.000
_cell.length_c   1.000
_cell.angle_alpha   90.00
_cell.angle_beta   90.00
_cell.angle_gamma   90.00
#
_symmetry.space_group_name_H-M   'P 1'
#
loop_
_entity.id
_entity.type
_entity.pdbx_description
1 polymer ?
#
loop_
_entity_poly.entity_id
_entity_poly.type
_entity_poly.pdbx_seq_one_letter_code
_entity_poly.pdbx_strand_id
1 'polypeptide(L)'
;MNTMKHETITPKHADLERYGISGANVHWNWTPEQLQEATIARGMGKETNNGTLAINTGKFTGRSPQDRFLVKDDYTKDKIWWGKINKPISPENFDILYDEVVNYMTGKELYARDAYVCADPKYKMNVRTITEYPWSNMFIYNMFLRSD
;
A
#
# COMPACT_ATOMS: atom_id res chain seq x y z
N MET A 1 -21.51 12.05 22.77
CA MET A 1 -20.78 11.20 21.82
C MET A 1 -21.03 11.76 20.43
N ASN A 2 -20.08 12.53 19.90
CA ASN A 2 -20.19 13.13 18.58
C ASN A 2 -19.60 12.11 17.59
N THR A 3 -20.44 11.32 16.94
CA THR A 3 -20.01 10.48 15.81
C THR A 3 -19.69 11.42 14.65
N MET A 4 -18.43 11.85 14.52
CA MET A 4 -17.95 12.48 13.30
C MET A 4 -18.13 11.47 12.17
N LYS A 5 -19.04 11.77 11.24
CA LYS A 5 -19.15 11.02 10.00
C LYS A 5 -17.90 11.35 9.18
N HIS A 6 -16.88 10.53 9.30
CA HIS A 6 -15.76 10.55 8.37
C HIS A 6 -16.30 10.05 7.02
N GLU A 7 -16.61 10.97 6.10
CA GLU A 7 -17.02 10.61 4.75
C GLU A 7 -15.85 9.88 4.08
N THR A 8 -16.05 8.60 3.80
CA THR A 8 -15.09 7.77 3.08
C THR A 8 -15.48 7.75 1.61
N ILE A 9 -14.53 8.07 0.74
CA ILE A 9 -14.76 8.09 -0.70
C ILE A 9 -14.47 6.70 -1.24
N THR A 10 -15.50 5.91 -1.51
CA THR A 10 -15.33 4.64 -2.23
C THR A 10 -15.09 4.93 -3.71
N PRO A 11 -13.96 4.49 -4.31
CA PRO A 11 -13.69 4.73 -5.73
C PRO A 11 -14.75 4.12 -6.63
N LYS A 12 -14.98 4.72 -7.81
CA LYS A 12 -15.88 4.17 -8.84
C LYS A 12 -15.55 2.75 -9.27
N HIS A 13 -14.28 2.36 -9.16
CA HIS A 13 -13.77 1.02 -9.45
C HIS A 13 -13.17 0.38 -8.20
N ALA A 14 -13.95 0.31 -7.11
CA ALA A 14 -13.58 -0.30 -5.84
C ALA A 14 -13.62 -1.84 -5.92
N ASP A 15 -12.67 -2.41 -6.66
CA ASP A 15 -12.54 -3.85 -6.88
C ASP A 15 -11.07 -4.27 -6.79
N LEU A 16 -10.82 -5.39 -6.09
CA LEU A 16 -9.52 -6.03 -5.96
C LEU A 16 -9.45 -7.40 -6.66
N GLU A 17 -10.56 -7.93 -7.21
CA GLU A 17 -10.57 -9.21 -7.93
C GLU A 17 -9.68 -9.16 -9.17
N ARG A 18 -9.57 -7.99 -9.81
CA ARG A 18 -8.61 -7.74 -10.90
C ARG A 18 -7.13 -7.94 -10.52
N TYR A 19 -6.82 -8.04 -9.22
CA TYR A 19 -5.50 -8.36 -8.68
C TYR A 19 -5.47 -9.76 -8.04
N GLY A 20 -6.48 -10.59 -8.31
CA GLY A 20 -6.64 -11.93 -7.75
C GLY A 20 -7.11 -11.99 -6.29
N ILE A 21 -7.30 -10.85 -5.62
CA ILE A 21 -7.69 -10.80 -4.21
C ILE A 21 -9.22 -10.85 -4.13
N SER A 22 -9.76 -11.97 -3.62
CA SER A 22 -11.20 -12.19 -3.50
C SER A 22 -11.64 -12.19 -2.03
N GLY A 23 -12.94 -11.93 -1.79
CA GLY A 23 -13.56 -12.05 -0.47
C GLY A 23 -13.01 -11.12 0.64
N ALA A 24 -12.15 -10.17 0.30
CA ALA A 24 -11.56 -9.24 1.27
C ALA A 24 -12.58 -8.19 1.73
N ASN A 25 -12.56 -7.86 3.03
CA ASN A 25 -13.28 -6.70 3.55
C ASN A 25 -12.37 -5.47 3.41
N VAL A 26 -12.69 -4.59 2.45
CA VAL A 26 -11.77 -3.51 2.06
C VAL A 26 -12.25 -2.15 2.54
N HIS A 27 -11.40 -1.48 3.30
CA HIS A 27 -11.56 -0.11 3.76
C HIS A 27 -10.96 0.86 2.75
N TRP A 28 -11.84 1.47 1.94
CA TRP A 28 -11.44 2.36 0.86
C TRP A 28 -11.25 3.80 1.34
N ASN A 29 -10.07 4.36 1.07
CA ASN A 29 -9.74 5.78 1.29
C ASN A 29 -10.10 6.32 2.68
N TRP A 30 -10.00 5.50 3.72
CA TRP A 30 -10.23 5.91 5.12
C TRP A 30 -9.44 7.16 5.49
N THR A 31 -9.98 7.99 6.38
CA THR A 31 -9.33 9.22 6.81
C THR A 31 -8.14 8.91 7.74
N PRO A 32 -7.20 9.87 7.92
CA PRO A 32 -6.11 9.71 8.88
C PRO A 32 -6.58 9.36 10.30
N GLU A 33 -7.69 9.92 10.74
CA GLU A 33 -8.26 9.68 12.06
C GLU A 33 -8.72 8.22 12.19
N GLN A 34 -9.46 7.71 11.20
CA GLN A 34 -9.89 6.30 11.16
C GLN A 34 -8.69 5.34 11.16
N LEU A 35 -7.65 5.67 10.39
CA LEU A 35 -6.44 4.85 10.30
C LEU A 35 -5.62 4.89 11.61
N GLN A 36 -5.52 6.05 12.26
CA GLN A 36 -4.86 6.20 13.56
C GLN A 36 -5.62 5.43 14.64
N GLU A 37 -6.94 5.59 14.74
CA GLU A 37 -7.79 4.86 15.68
C GLU A 37 -7.65 3.35 15.48
N ALA A 38 -7.76 2.86 14.24
CA ALA A 38 -7.61 1.44 13.94
C ALA A 38 -6.20 0.91 14.26
N THR A 39 -5.16 1.73 14.06
CA THR A 39 -3.79 1.36 14.42
C THR A 39 -3.64 1.18 15.93
N ILE A 40 -4.17 2.10 16.72
CA ILE A 40 -4.10 2.08 18.18
C ILE A 40 -4.95 0.93 18.74
N ALA A 41 -6.18 0.76 18.25
CA ALA A 41 -7.10 -0.29 18.68
C ALA A 41 -6.52 -1.70 18.49
N ARG A 42 -5.67 -1.88 17.46
CA ARG A 42 -4.96 -3.13 17.16
C ARG A 42 -3.59 -3.25 17.86
N GLY A 43 -3.22 -2.29 18.70
CA GLY A 43 -1.94 -2.30 19.42
C GLY A 43 -0.70 -2.15 18.54
N MET A 44 -0.84 -1.65 17.31
CA MET A 44 0.26 -1.51 16.34
C MET A 44 0.98 -0.16 16.42
N GLY A 45 0.52 0.72 17.30
CA GLY A 45 1.09 2.03 17.52
C GLY A 45 0.57 2.66 18.80
N LYS A 46 1.11 3.82 19.14
CA LYS A 46 0.68 4.63 20.29
C LYS A 46 0.56 6.08 19.85
N GLU A 47 -0.42 6.77 20.41
CA GLU A 47 -0.52 8.21 20.28
C GLU A 47 0.45 8.88 21.25
N THR A 48 1.21 9.85 20.75
CA THR A 48 2.09 10.71 21.57
C THR A 48 1.28 11.82 22.24
N ASN A 49 1.88 12.53 23.20
CA ASN A 49 1.21 13.60 23.93
C ASN A 49 0.66 14.75 23.06
N ASN A 50 1.15 14.89 21.81
CA ASN A 50 0.70 15.89 20.84
C ASN A 50 -0.21 15.31 19.74
N GLY A 51 -0.73 14.08 19.92
CA GLY A 51 -1.69 13.46 19.00
C GLY A 51 -1.07 12.76 17.78
N THR A 52 0.27 12.67 17.70
CA THR A 52 0.94 11.98 16.58
C THR A 52 0.93 10.46 16.81
N LEU A 53 0.57 9.70 15.78
CA LEU A 53 0.76 8.25 15.77
C LEU A 53 2.25 7.89 15.69
N ALA A 54 2.75 7.19 16.70
CA ALA A 54 4.06 6.55 16.70
C ALA A 54 3.93 5.03 16.52
N ILE A 55 4.70 4.46 15.58
CA ILE A 55 4.72 3.03 15.27
C ILE A 55 6.14 2.46 15.38
N ASN A 56 6.26 1.15 15.55
CA ASN A 56 7.53 0.43 15.53
C ASN A 56 7.54 -0.54 14.35
N THR A 57 8.49 -0.38 13.42
CA THR A 57 8.62 -1.23 12.22
C THR A 57 9.36 -2.54 12.48
N GLY A 58 9.71 -2.81 13.74
CA GLY A 58 10.37 -4.04 14.18
C GLY A 58 11.82 -4.13 13.68
N LYS A 59 12.18 -5.28 13.11
CA LYS A 59 13.55 -5.57 12.66
C LYS A 59 14.03 -4.63 11.54
N PHE A 60 13.12 -4.17 10.69
CA PHE A 60 13.46 -3.39 9.50
C PHE A 60 13.23 -1.90 9.78
N THR A 61 14.28 -1.21 10.21
CA THR A 61 14.26 0.23 10.51
C THR A 61 14.70 1.11 9.33
N GLY A 62 14.94 0.49 8.17
CA GLY A 62 15.40 1.16 6.96
C GLY A 62 15.14 0.31 5.72
N ARG A 63 15.71 0.74 4.60
CA ARG A 63 15.61 0.00 3.33
C ARG A 63 16.42 -1.29 3.39
N SER A 64 15.98 -2.29 2.62
CA SER A 64 16.74 -3.51 2.34
C SER A 64 17.14 -3.56 0.86
N PRO A 65 18.22 -2.86 0.42
CA PRO A 65 18.58 -2.78 -1.00
C PRO A 65 18.86 -4.14 -1.63
N GLN A 66 19.35 -5.10 -0.84
CA GLN A 66 19.64 -6.46 -1.28
C GLN A 66 18.40 -7.34 -1.49
N ASP A 67 17.21 -6.86 -1.12
CA ASP A 67 15.94 -7.57 -1.29
C ASP A 67 15.04 -6.91 -2.35
N ARG A 68 15.57 -5.95 -3.11
CA ARG A 68 14.86 -5.35 -4.26
C ARG A 68 15.19 -6.08 -5.55
N PHE A 69 14.17 -6.48 -6.28
CA PHE A 69 14.28 -7.14 -7.59
C PHE A 69 13.39 -6.45 -8.62
N LEU A 70 13.73 -6.60 -9.89
CA LEU A 70 12.91 -6.16 -11.03
C LEU A 70 12.69 -7.36 -11.94
N VAL A 71 11.46 -7.58 -12.39
CA VAL A 71 11.13 -8.65 -13.32
C VAL A 71 11.90 -8.42 -14.62
N LYS A 72 12.58 -9.45 -15.11
CA LYS A 72 13.28 -9.43 -16.39
C LYS A 72 12.45 -10.18 -17.43
N ASP A 73 11.59 -9.45 -18.11
CA ASP A 73 10.71 -9.90 -19.19
C ASP A 73 11.13 -9.27 -20.54
N ASP A 74 10.35 -9.51 -21.59
CA ASP A 74 10.62 -8.97 -22.93
C ASP A 74 10.57 -7.43 -23.00
N TYR A 75 9.83 -6.79 -22.09
CA TYR A 75 9.71 -5.33 -22.05
C TYR A 75 10.92 -4.68 -21.36
N THR A 76 11.44 -5.30 -20.31
CA THR A 76 12.44 -4.74 -19.40
C THR A 76 13.86 -5.19 -19.73
N LYS A 77 14.05 -6.35 -20.38
CA LYS A 77 15.37 -6.99 -20.59
C LYS A 77 16.43 -6.06 -21.18
N ASP A 78 16.05 -5.16 -22.09
CA ASP A 78 16.97 -4.23 -22.77
C ASP A 78 16.85 -2.78 -22.28
N LYS A 79 15.87 -2.47 -21.41
CA LYS A 79 15.60 -1.10 -20.93
C LYS A 79 16.18 -0.81 -19.55
N ILE A 80 16.43 -1.84 -18.76
CA ILE A 80 16.91 -1.70 -17.38
C ILE A 80 18.43 -1.82 -17.33
N TRP A 81 19.06 -0.94 -16.56
CA TRP A 81 20.48 -1.06 -16.24
C TRP A 81 20.70 -2.16 -15.19
N TRP A 82 20.89 -3.40 -15.64
CA TRP A 82 21.06 -4.58 -14.79
C TRP A 82 22.39 -4.59 -14.04
N GLY A 83 22.38 -5.10 -12.79
CA GLY A 83 23.59 -5.25 -12.00
C GLY A 83 23.30 -5.54 -10.53
N LYS A 84 24.28 -5.28 -9.65
CA LYS A 84 24.14 -5.51 -8.19
C LYS A 84 22.97 -4.73 -7.56
N ILE A 85 22.60 -3.58 -8.13
CA ILE A 85 21.53 -2.70 -7.63
C ILE A 85 20.16 -3.07 -8.21
N ASN A 86 20.11 -3.45 -9.50
CA ASN A 86 18.90 -3.85 -10.20
C ASN A 86 19.02 -5.35 -10.49
N LYS A 87 18.63 -6.15 -9.50
CA LYS A 87 18.72 -7.61 -9.56
C LYS A 87 17.53 -8.16 -10.35
N PRO A 88 17.76 -9.00 -11.37
CA PRO A 88 16.67 -9.61 -12.11
C PRO A 88 15.97 -10.68 -11.27
N ILE A 89 14.67 -10.81 -11.44
CA ILE A 89 13.89 -12.01 -11.11
C ILE A 89 13.19 -12.48 -12.39
N SER A 90 13.05 -13.79 -12.59
CA SER A 90 12.31 -14.30 -13.76
C SER A 90 10.80 -14.06 -13.58
N PRO A 91 10.03 -13.93 -14.68
CA PRO A 91 8.57 -13.82 -14.61
C PRO A 91 7.93 -14.95 -13.78
N GLU A 92 8.38 -16.19 -13.97
CA GLU A 92 7.82 -17.36 -13.29
C GLU A 92 8.02 -17.30 -11.77
N ASN A 93 9.20 -16.83 -11.32
CA ASN A 93 9.47 -16.67 -9.89
C ASN A 93 8.72 -15.48 -9.30
N PHE A 94 8.47 -14.43 -10.09
CA PHE A 94 7.61 -13.33 -9.67
C PHE A 94 6.16 -13.81 -9.49
N ASP A 95 5.64 -14.59 -10.43
CA ASP A 95 4.26 -15.11 -10.39
C ASP A 95 4.04 -15.97 -9.14
N ILE A 96 4.99 -16.82 -8.75
CA ILE A 96 4.95 -17.59 -7.51
C ILE A 96 4.81 -16.66 -6.28
N LEU A 97 5.65 -15.62 -6.20
CA LEU A 97 5.59 -14.66 -5.09
C LEU A 97 4.28 -13.84 -5.09
N TYR A 98 3.80 -13.49 -6.28
CA TYR A 98 2.55 -12.76 -6.45
C TYR A 98 1.37 -13.59 -5.95
N ASP A 99 1.29 -14.86 -6.35
CA ASP A 99 0.26 -15.79 -5.93
C ASP A 99 0.28 -16.00 -4.41
N GLU A 100 1.45 -16.12 -3.79
CA GLU A 100 1.58 -16.19 -2.33
C GLU A 100 1.00 -14.95 -1.63
N VAL A 101 1.32 -13.75 -2.13
CA VAL A 101 0.80 -12.49 -1.58
C VAL A 101 -0.71 -12.38 -1.75
N VAL A 102 -1.22 -12.71 -2.93
CA VAL A 102 -2.66 -12.66 -3.24
C VAL A 102 -3.45 -13.67 -2.38
N ASN A 103 -2.95 -14.90 -2.27
CA ASN A 103 -3.56 -15.93 -1.43
C ASN A 103 -3.56 -15.51 0.05
N TYR A 104 -2.46 -14.90 0.52
CA TYR A 104 -2.40 -14.34 1.86
C TYR A 104 -3.42 -13.22 2.09
N MET A 105 -3.62 -12.33 1.10
CA MET A 105 -4.54 -11.19 1.22
C MET A 105 -6.02 -11.56 1.05
N THR A 106 -6.33 -12.68 0.39
CA THR A 106 -7.70 -13.15 0.16
C THR A 106 -8.46 -13.37 1.48
N GLY A 107 -9.70 -12.90 1.53
CA GLY A 107 -10.56 -13.01 2.73
C GLY A 107 -10.16 -12.12 3.91
N LYS A 108 -9.07 -11.35 3.83
CA LYS A 108 -8.62 -10.48 4.94
C LYS A 108 -9.37 -9.17 5.00
N GLU A 109 -9.26 -8.51 6.14
CA GLU A 109 -9.54 -7.09 6.28
C GLU A 109 -8.34 -6.29 5.73
N LEU A 110 -8.58 -5.45 4.73
CA LEU A 110 -7.54 -4.70 4.01
C LEU A 110 -7.87 -3.21 3.95
N TYR A 111 -6.86 -2.40 3.68
CA TYR A 111 -6.98 -0.96 3.46
C TYR A 111 -6.49 -0.64 2.06
N ALA A 112 -7.38 -0.06 1.25
CA ALA A 112 -7.04 0.33 -0.11
C ALA A 112 -7.14 1.85 -0.27
N ARG A 113 -6.19 2.42 -1.01
CA ARG A 113 -6.16 3.86 -1.29
C ARG A 113 -5.84 4.14 -2.74
N ASP A 114 -6.63 5.02 -3.34
CA ASP A 114 -6.33 5.63 -4.62
C ASP A 114 -5.68 7.00 -4.40
N ALA A 115 -4.53 7.21 -5.03
CA ALA A 115 -3.72 8.41 -4.90
C ALA A 115 -3.02 8.75 -6.22
N TYR A 116 -2.34 9.89 -6.27
CA TYR A 116 -1.52 10.29 -7.41
C TYR A 116 -0.05 10.50 -7.03
N VAL A 117 0.83 10.20 -7.98
CA VAL A 117 2.23 10.59 -7.95
C VAL A 117 2.46 11.62 -9.06
N CYS A 118 3.29 12.63 -8.77
CA CYS A 118 3.52 13.83 -9.59
C CYS A 118 2.34 14.81 -9.62
N ALA A 119 2.63 16.08 -9.30
CA ALA A 119 1.64 17.15 -9.26
C ALA A 119 1.34 17.77 -10.63
N ASP A 120 2.24 17.60 -11.60
CA ASP A 120 2.02 18.08 -12.97
C ASP A 120 0.93 17.22 -13.65
N PRO A 121 -0.21 17.79 -14.05
CA PRO A 121 -1.31 17.05 -14.67
C PRO A 121 -0.89 16.22 -15.89
N LYS A 122 0.13 16.64 -16.65
CA LYS A 122 0.62 15.93 -17.83
C LYS A 122 1.36 14.64 -17.47
N TYR A 123 2.04 14.61 -16.33
CA TYR A 123 2.88 13.49 -15.89
C TYR A 123 2.30 12.79 -14.66
N LYS A 124 1.09 13.16 -14.24
CA LYS A 124 0.38 12.57 -13.11
C LYS A 124 0.14 11.08 -13.37
N MET A 125 0.51 10.26 -12.38
CA MET A 125 0.29 8.82 -12.42
C MET A 125 -0.69 8.42 -11.31
N ASN A 126 -1.76 7.72 -11.69
CA ASN A 126 -2.70 7.14 -10.74
C ASN A 126 -2.09 5.90 -10.09
N VAL A 127 -2.16 5.80 -8.76
CA VAL A 127 -1.62 4.69 -7.98
C VAL A 127 -2.71 4.18 -7.04
N ARG A 128 -2.92 2.85 -7.05
CA ARG A 128 -3.69 2.15 -6.04
C ARG A 128 -2.75 1.39 -5.12
N THR A 129 -2.89 1.59 -3.82
CA THR A 129 -2.15 0.81 -2.80
C THR A 129 -3.11 -0.08 -2.04
N ILE A 130 -2.69 -1.30 -1.74
CA ILE A 130 -3.43 -2.29 -0.95
C ILE A 130 -2.52 -2.70 0.20
N THR A 131 -2.98 -2.53 1.44
CA THR A 131 -2.18 -2.77 2.64
C THR A 131 -2.99 -3.52 3.68
N GLU A 132 -2.39 -4.48 4.37
CA GLU A 132 -3.01 -5.16 5.52
C GLU A 132 -3.09 -4.23 6.75
N TYR A 133 -2.11 -3.33 6.91
CA TYR A 133 -2.02 -2.49 8.10
C TYR A 133 -2.53 -1.05 7.88
N PRO A 134 -3.35 -0.50 8.80
CA PRO A 134 -3.88 0.85 8.70
C PRO A 134 -2.78 1.91 8.73
N TRP A 135 -1.73 1.75 9.56
CA TRP A 135 -0.61 2.70 9.60
C TRP A 135 0.18 2.71 8.28
N SER A 136 0.26 1.59 7.56
CA SER A 136 0.90 1.55 6.24
C SER A 136 0.06 2.34 5.24
N ASN A 137 -1.28 2.25 5.29
CA ASN A 137 -2.16 3.08 4.48
C ASN A 137 -2.07 4.57 4.84
N MET A 138 -1.89 4.90 6.12
CA MET A 138 -1.71 6.27 6.62
C MET A 138 -0.39 6.88 6.11
N PHE A 139 0.67 6.07 6.01
CA PHE A 139 1.91 6.48 5.37
C PHE A 139 1.68 6.88 3.91
N ILE A 140 0.92 6.08 3.14
CA ILE A 140 0.59 6.40 1.75
C ILE A 140 -0.22 7.70 1.65
N TYR A 141 -1.19 7.93 2.54
CA TYR A 141 -1.95 9.18 2.60
C TYR A 141 -1.06 10.41 2.78
N ASN A 142 0.00 10.30 3.58
CA ASN A 142 0.93 11.40 3.83
C ASN A 142 1.92 11.61 2.68
N MET A 143 2.32 10.55 1.99
CA MET A 143 3.40 10.60 0.99
C MET A 143 2.92 10.92 -0.43
N PHE A 144 1.69 10.56 -0.78
CA PHE A 144 1.14 10.77 -2.12
C PHE A 144 0.07 11.86 -2.16
N LEU A 145 -0.21 12.35 -3.36
CA LEU A 145 -1.27 13.31 -3.58
C LEU A 145 -2.63 12.62 -3.45
N ARG A 146 -3.56 13.27 -2.78
CA ARG A 146 -4.88 12.73 -2.49
C ARG A 146 -5.73 12.75 -3.76
N SER A 147 -6.52 11.69 -3.96
CA SER A 147 -7.57 11.73 -4.96
C SER A 147 -8.70 12.63 -4.47
N ASP A 148 -9.18 13.50 -5.36
CA ASP A 148 -10.39 14.29 -5.15
C ASP A 148 -11.65 13.41 -5.21
#